data_AF-A0A917WYN4-F1
#
_entry.id   AF-A0A917WYN4-F1
#
_cell.length_a   1.000
_cell.length_b   1.000
_cell.length_c   1.000
_cell.angle_alpha   90.00
_cell.angle_beta   90.00
_cell.angle_gamma   90.00
#
_symmetry.space_group_name_H-M   'P 1'
#
loop_
_entity.id
_entity.type
_entity.pdbx_description
1 polymer ?
#
loop_
_entity_poly.entity_id
_entity_poly.type
_entity_poly.pdbx_seq_one_letter_code
_entity_poly.pdbx_strand_id
1 'polypeptide(L)'
;MSHAERQQAAIDFRQLLDKAAQQVADPWFALPYSSWNVTTTQNAYRERVYCYELYHQIRVLSDSDGRAAGAPLFVASGELNKSGLHSVIQGGKHQPDLVWHVPGNAHENAVVVEIKSLPGFMKHGPRKDLETLAAFLEAGERSYERGILLIYGSLVPHRHHHEVYDQQSGPPRIRARVLETADELQAKATDEGETKNSPQVARHRPTKGNALSDDARRRISVLWHPHVGQNLNDLGTLERLPIA
;
A
#
# COMPACT_ATOMS: atom_id res chain seq x y z
N MET A 1 -12.66 -20.84 -0.10
CA MET A 1 -11.18 -20.92 -0.20
C MET A 1 -10.56 -21.00 1.18
N SER A 2 -9.54 -21.84 1.35
CA SER A 2 -8.78 -21.97 2.59
C SER A 2 -7.93 -20.75 2.89
N HIS A 3 -7.55 -20.55 4.15
CA HIS A 3 -6.63 -19.49 4.55
C HIS A 3 -5.26 -19.61 3.87
N ALA A 4 -4.76 -20.84 3.70
CA ALA A 4 -3.49 -21.10 3.02
C ALA A 4 -3.50 -20.64 1.55
N GLU A 5 -4.60 -20.87 0.82
CA GLU A 5 -4.74 -20.40 -0.57
C GLU A 5 -4.73 -18.87 -0.65
N ARG A 6 -5.37 -18.17 0.30
CA ARG A 6 -5.34 -16.69 0.32
C ARG A 6 -3.97 -16.15 0.66
N GLN A 7 -3.26 -16.78 1.60
CA GLN A 7 -1.88 -16.42 1.93
C GLN A 7 -0.95 -16.62 0.72
N GLN A 8 -1.09 -17.73 0.00
CA GLN A 8 -0.32 -17.98 -1.21
C GLN A 8 -0.63 -16.94 -2.29
N ALA A 9 -1.91 -16.64 -2.52
CA ALA A 9 -2.31 -15.58 -3.45
C ALA A 9 -1.72 -14.22 -3.09
N ALA A 10 -1.62 -13.88 -1.79
CA ALA A 10 -0.98 -12.65 -1.34
C ALA A 10 0.54 -12.62 -1.58
N ILE A 11 1.22 -13.77 -1.40
CA ILE A 11 2.66 -13.92 -1.70
C ILE A 11 2.91 -13.77 -3.20
N ASP A 12 2.13 -14.47 -4.01
CA ASP A 12 2.24 -14.45 -5.47
C ASP A 12 1.88 -13.06 -6.04
N PHE A 13 0.89 -12.38 -5.43
CA PHE A 13 0.51 -11.02 -5.82
C PHE A 13 1.67 -10.05 -5.65
N ARG A 14 2.50 -10.20 -4.62
CA ARG A 14 3.69 -9.35 -4.45
C ARG A 14 4.66 -9.48 -5.63
N GLN A 15 4.85 -10.70 -6.15
CA GLN A 15 5.70 -10.92 -7.33
C GLN A 15 5.07 -10.34 -8.60
N LEU A 16 3.76 -10.46 -8.73
CA LEU A 16 3.00 -9.83 -9.81
C LEU A 16 3.12 -8.29 -9.75
N LEU A 17 3.00 -7.71 -8.56
CA LEU A 17 3.12 -6.27 -8.32
C LEU A 17 4.51 -5.75 -8.70
N ASP A 18 5.57 -6.48 -8.36
CA ASP A 18 6.95 -6.12 -8.74
C ASP A 18 7.12 -6.08 -10.26
N LYS A 19 6.69 -7.13 -10.96
CA LYS A 19 6.72 -7.19 -12.44
C LYS A 19 5.87 -6.07 -13.06
N ALA A 20 4.69 -5.80 -12.51
CA ALA A 20 3.80 -4.75 -13.02
C ALA A 20 4.42 -3.36 -12.82
N ALA A 21 5.04 -3.10 -11.68
CA ALA A 21 5.68 -1.83 -11.38
C ALA A 21 6.84 -1.56 -12.35
N GLN A 22 7.65 -2.57 -12.66
CA GLN A 22 8.72 -2.49 -13.66
C GLN A 22 8.21 -2.13 -15.07
N GLN A 23 6.95 -2.47 -15.40
CA GLN A 23 6.35 -2.19 -16.70
C GLN A 23 5.66 -0.82 -16.78
N VAL A 24 5.62 -0.05 -15.69
CA VAL A 24 5.12 1.32 -15.72
C VAL A 24 6.09 2.20 -16.51
N ALA A 25 5.66 2.66 -17.68
CA ALA A 25 6.46 3.50 -18.56
C ALA A 25 6.67 4.93 -18.02
N ASP A 26 7.73 5.61 -18.49
CA ASP A 26 8.10 6.98 -18.08
C ASP A 26 6.94 8.00 -18.06
N PRO A 27 6.08 8.10 -19.10
CA PRO A 27 5.00 9.10 -19.10
C PRO A 27 3.97 8.92 -17.98
N TRP A 28 3.88 7.70 -17.42
CA TRP A 28 2.96 7.35 -16.34
C TRP A 28 3.65 7.29 -14.98
N PHE A 29 4.96 7.07 -14.98
CA PHE A 29 5.79 7.17 -13.79
C PHE A 29 5.98 8.61 -13.32
N ALA A 30 6.34 9.51 -14.24
CA ALA A 30 6.48 10.93 -13.97
C ALA A 30 5.81 11.72 -15.10
N LEU A 31 4.59 12.22 -14.83
CA LEU A 31 3.73 12.83 -15.84
C LEU A 31 4.41 14.06 -16.45
N PRO A 32 4.70 14.06 -17.77
CA PRO A 32 5.16 15.25 -18.46
C PRO A 32 4.01 16.26 -18.57
N TYR A 33 4.26 17.52 -18.25
CA TYR A 33 3.31 18.61 -18.40
C TYR A 33 4.01 19.92 -18.78
N SER A 34 3.24 20.83 -19.36
CA SER A 34 3.65 22.21 -19.64
C SER A 34 2.91 23.17 -18.71
N SER A 35 3.60 24.16 -18.16
CA SER A 35 2.96 25.29 -17.48
C SER A 35 2.99 26.53 -18.36
N TRP A 36 2.06 27.46 -18.11
CA TRP A 36 2.05 28.76 -18.78
C TRP A 36 3.41 29.45 -18.57
N ASN A 37 4.01 29.96 -19.66
CA ASN A 37 5.33 30.61 -19.71
C ASN A 37 6.57 29.73 -19.44
N VAL A 38 6.48 28.41 -19.55
CA VAL A 38 7.67 27.54 -19.52
C VAL A 38 7.83 26.84 -20.85
N THR A 39 9.00 27.00 -21.48
CA THR A 39 9.33 26.44 -22.79
C THR A 39 9.89 25.03 -22.72
N THR A 40 10.19 24.53 -21.52
CA THR A 40 10.72 23.19 -21.27
C THR A 40 9.66 22.28 -20.63
N THR A 41 9.69 20.99 -21.00
CA THR A 41 8.84 19.98 -20.36
C THR A 41 9.16 19.86 -18.88
N GLN A 42 8.13 19.90 -18.04
CA GLN A 42 8.21 19.61 -16.62
C GLN A 42 7.67 18.21 -16.36
N ASN A 43 8.12 17.58 -15.28
CA ASN A 43 7.62 16.28 -14.84
C ASN A 43 7.07 16.39 -13.42
N ALA A 44 5.92 15.76 -13.18
CA ALA A 44 5.32 15.66 -11.85
C ALA A 44 4.90 14.23 -11.55
N TYR A 45 5.20 13.76 -10.35
CA TYR A 45 4.59 12.55 -9.83
C TYR A 45 3.12 12.82 -9.55
N ARG A 46 2.25 12.02 -10.18
CA ARG A 46 0.80 12.07 -10.02
C ARG A 46 0.33 10.67 -9.63
N GLU A 47 0.07 10.48 -8.33
CA GLU A 47 -0.34 9.19 -7.74
C GLU A 47 -1.42 8.49 -8.59
N ARG A 48 -2.52 9.17 -8.93
CA ARG A 48 -3.58 8.59 -9.77
C ARG A 48 -3.12 8.12 -11.15
N VAL A 49 -2.22 8.86 -11.81
CA VAL A 49 -1.72 8.49 -13.15
C VAL A 49 -0.88 7.22 -13.05
N TYR A 50 0.03 7.17 -12.07
CA TYR A 50 0.82 5.99 -11.79
C TYR A 50 -0.07 4.79 -11.42
N CYS A 51 -1.07 4.98 -10.56
CA CYS A 51 -1.98 3.92 -10.14
C CYS A 51 -2.78 3.32 -11.32
N TYR A 52 -3.23 4.14 -12.27
CA TYR A 52 -3.95 3.64 -13.45
C TYR A 52 -3.07 2.75 -14.33
N GLU A 53 -1.83 3.16 -14.57
CA GLU A 53 -0.90 2.36 -15.36
C GLU A 53 -0.50 1.09 -14.61
N LEU A 54 -0.19 1.19 -13.32
CA LEU A 54 0.12 0.02 -12.51
C LEU A 54 -1.05 -0.98 -12.49
N TYR A 55 -2.28 -0.49 -12.35
CA TYR A 55 -3.48 -1.30 -12.46
C TYR A 55 -3.57 -2.01 -13.82
N HIS A 56 -3.31 -1.28 -14.91
CA HIS A 56 -3.29 -1.84 -16.25
C HIS A 56 -2.25 -2.97 -16.37
N GLN A 57 -1.02 -2.75 -15.89
CA GLN A 57 0.03 -3.75 -15.94
C GLN A 57 -0.28 -4.98 -15.08
N ILE A 58 -0.88 -4.79 -13.90
CA ILE A 58 -1.37 -5.92 -13.07
C ILE A 58 -2.39 -6.75 -13.84
N ARG A 59 -3.37 -6.11 -14.50
CA ARG A 59 -4.42 -6.79 -15.27
C ARG A 59 -3.85 -7.55 -16.47
N VAL A 60 -2.93 -6.92 -17.22
CA VAL A 60 -2.26 -7.57 -18.36
C VAL A 60 -1.52 -8.82 -17.92
N LEU A 61 -0.71 -8.70 -16.87
CA LEU A 61 0.10 -9.82 -16.37
C LEU A 61 -0.72 -10.91 -15.67
N SER A 62 -1.80 -10.54 -14.98
CA SER A 62 -2.69 -11.53 -14.35
C SER A 62 -3.47 -12.35 -15.37
N ASP A 63 -3.91 -11.71 -16.46
CA ASP A 63 -4.72 -12.33 -17.50
C ASP A 63 -3.85 -13.10 -18.51
N SER A 64 -2.63 -12.64 -18.81
CA SER A 64 -1.73 -13.30 -19.78
C SER A 64 -1.23 -14.66 -19.30
N ASP A 65 -1.00 -14.81 -18.00
CA ASP A 65 -0.49 -16.04 -17.39
C ASP A 65 -1.63 -16.96 -16.89
N GLY A 66 -2.90 -16.54 -17.05
CA GLY A 66 -4.13 -17.30 -16.81
C GLY A 66 -4.39 -17.79 -15.37
N ARG A 67 -3.38 -17.76 -14.50
CA ARG A 67 -3.42 -18.22 -13.09
C ARG A 67 -2.50 -17.44 -12.15
N ALA A 68 -1.87 -16.36 -12.60
CA ALA A 68 -0.95 -15.61 -11.76
C ALA A 68 -1.67 -15.07 -10.52
N ALA A 69 -1.07 -15.30 -9.35
CA ALA A 69 -1.59 -14.84 -8.06
C ALA A 69 -3.06 -15.21 -7.78
N GLY A 70 -3.52 -16.36 -8.29
CA GLY A 70 -4.89 -16.83 -8.11
C GLY A 70 -5.93 -16.21 -9.05
N ALA A 71 -5.52 -15.53 -10.12
CA ALA A 71 -6.41 -15.14 -11.21
C ALA A 71 -7.06 -16.37 -11.89
N PRO A 72 -8.26 -16.24 -12.50
CA PRO A 72 -9.11 -15.05 -12.51
C PRO A 72 -10.00 -14.92 -11.26
N LEU A 73 -9.84 -15.81 -10.26
CA LEU A 73 -10.65 -15.78 -9.05
C LEU A 73 -10.39 -14.50 -8.24
N PHE A 74 -9.11 -14.16 -8.07
CA PHE A 74 -8.72 -12.86 -7.57
C PHE A 74 -8.57 -11.84 -8.71
N VAL A 75 -9.05 -10.63 -8.47
CA VAL A 75 -9.04 -9.52 -9.43
C VAL A 75 -8.57 -8.24 -8.74
N ALA A 76 -7.85 -7.42 -9.51
CA ALA A 76 -7.47 -6.07 -9.11
C ALA A 76 -8.68 -5.14 -9.24
N SER A 77 -8.95 -4.39 -8.17
CA SER A 77 -9.93 -3.31 -8.16
C SER A 77 -9.27 -2.03 -7.66
N GLY A 78 -9.34 -0.95 -8.46
CA GLY A 78 -8.83 0.36 -8.10
C GLY A 78 -9.91 1.28 -7.53
N GLU A 79 -9.51 2.22 -6.66
CA GLU A 79 -10.33 3.35 -6.18
C GLU A 79 -11.76 2.97 -5.74
N LEU A 80 -11.90 1.93 -4.92
CA LEU A 80 -13.20 1.54 -4.41
C LEU A 80 -13.80 2.71 -3.60
N ASN A 81 -15.00 3.15 -3.99
CA ASN A 81 -15.62 4.33 -3.39
C ASN A 81 -16.23 4.04 -2.01
N LYS A 82 -16.44 5.09 -1.20
CA LYS A 82 -17.00 5.00 0.17
C LYS A 82 -18.38 4.32 0.25
N SER A 83 -19.19 4.43 -0.81
CA SER A 83 -20.51 3.80 -0.90
C SER A 83 -20.47 2.29 -1.17
N GLY A 84 -19.45 1.79 -1.88
CA GLY A 84 -19.25 0.36 -2.12
C GLY A 84 -18.49 -0.35 -0.98
N LEU A 85 -17.58 0.37 -0.31
CA LEU A 85 -16.71 -0.15 0.77
C LEU A 85 -17.31 -0.19 2.18
N HIS A 86 -18.58 0.21 2.36
CA HIS A 86 -19.34 -0.18 3.56
C HIS A 86 -19.34 -1.72 3.77
N SER A 87 -19.01 -2.47 2.72
CA SER A 87 -18.83 -3.92 2.69
C SER A 87 -17.49 -4.45 3.24
N VAL A 88 -16.46 -3.63 3.48
CA VAL A 88 -15.18 -4.12 4.09
C VAL A 88 -14.94 -3.47 5.44
N ILE A 89 -14.99 -2.13 5.54
CA ILE A 89 -14.79 -1.40 6.80
C ILE A 89 -16.08 -0.72 7.21
N GLN A 90 -16.51 -0.97 8.45
CA GLN A 90 -17.68 -0.32 9.03
C GLN A 90 -17.46 1.21 9.06
N GLY A 91 -18.26 1.94 8.27
CA GLY A 91 -18.24 3.41 8.20
C GLY A 91 -17.45 4.01 7.02
N GLY A 92 -16.85 3.19 6.13
CA GLY A 92 -16.37 3.63 4.81
C GLY A 92 -15.37 4.80 4.80
N LYS A 93 -14.58 4.96 5.86
CA LYS A 93 -13.68 6.13 6.02
C LYS A 93 -12.40 6.02 5.21
N HIS A 94 -11.93 4.80 4.98
CA HIS A 94 -10.67 4.50 4.29
C HIS A 94 -10.95 4.03 2.86
N GLN A 95 -10.10 4.48 1.93
CA GLN A 95 -10.19 4.18 0.51
C GLN A 95 -8.78 3.84 0.03
N PRO A 96 -8.45 2.55 -0.14
CA PRO A 96 -7.15 2.15 -0.62
C PRO A 96 -7.05 2.43 -2.11
N ASP A 97 -5.84 2.61 -2.62
CA ASP A 97 -5.61 2.80 -4.04
C ASP A 97 -5.95 1.54 -4.84
N LEU A 98 -5.58 0.37 -4.33
CA LEU A 98 -5.81 -0.92 -4.99
C LEU A 98 -6.11 -2.04 -3.99
N VAL A 99 -6.95 -2.98 -4.40
CA VAL A 99 -7.16 -4.26 -3.71
C VAL A 99 -7.05 -5.43 -4.68
N TRP A 100 -6.57 -6.57 -4.16
CA TRP A 100 -6.57 -7.88 -4.81
C TRP A 100 -7.50 -8.80 -4.00
N HIS A 101 -8.68 -9.08 -4.56
CA HIS A 101 -9.77 -9.75 -3.84
C HIS A 101 -10.62 -10.63 -4.76
N VAL A 102 -11.54 -11.39 -4.17
CA VAL A 102 -12.60 -12.08 -4.92
C VAL A 102 -13.82 -11.15 -5.02
N PRO A 103 -14.16 -10.63 -6.20
CA PRO A 103 -15.31 -9.73 -6.35
C PRO A 103 -16.62 -10.39 -5.89
N GLY A 104 -17.43 -9.65 -5.14
CA GLY A 104 -18.69 -10.15 -4.58
C GLY A 104 -18.55 -11.03 -3.34
N ASN A 105 -17.33 -11.33 -2.89
CA ASN A 105 -17.06 -12.07 -1.65
C ASN A 105 -16.26 -11.23 -0.65
N ALA A 106 -16.89 -10.83 0.45
CA ALA A 106 -16.24 -10.00 1.46
C ALA A 106 -15.28 -10.78 2.38
N HIS A 107 -15.28 -12.11 2.35
CA HIS A 107 -14.49 -12.98 3.25
C HIS A 107 -13.21 -13.53 2.59
N GLU A 108 -13.02 -13.25 1.31
CA GLU A 108 -11.93 -13.80 0.50
C GLU A 108 -11.10 -12.66 -0.11
N ASN A 109 -10.39 -11.96 0.77
CA ASN A 109 -9.56 -10.81 0.42
C ASN A 109 -8.08 -11.15 0.61
N ALA A 110 -7.23 -10.88 -0.38
CA ALA A 110 -5.81 -11.21 -0.32
C ALA A 110 -4.95 -10.00 0.05
N VAL A 111 -4.93 -8.95 -0.78
CA VAL A 111 -4.00 -7.83 -0.61
C VAL A 111 -4.70 -6.47 -0.71
N VAL A 112 -4.37 -5.57 0.21
CA VAL A 112 -4.70 -4.14 0.13
C VAL A 112 -3.41 -3.34 -0.10
N VAL A 113 -3.45 -2.36 -0.99
CA VAL A 113 -2.29 -1.57 -1.38
C VAL A 113 -2.59 -0.07 -1.25
N GLU A 114 -1.68 0.65 -0.60
CA GLU A 114 -1.60 2.11 -0.59
C GLU A 114 -0.35 2.54 -1.35
N ILE A 115 -0.50 3.55 -2.21
CA ILE A 115 0.54 3.99 -3.14
C ILE A 115 0.87 5.46 -2.89
N LYS A 116 2.17 5.74 -2.72
CA LYS A 116 2.66 7.09 -2.46
C LYS A 116 3.80 7.48 -3.36
N SER A 117 3.71 8.67 -3.94
CA SER A 117 4.90 9.29 -4.55
C SER A 117 5.90 9.65 -3.45
N LEU A 118 7.21 9.53 -3.69
CA LEU A 118 8.22 9.88 -2.69
C LEU A 118 8.11 11.35 -2.23
N PRO A 119 7.90 12.35 -3.12
CA PRO A 119 7.61 13.71 -2.68
C PRO A 119 6.34 13.83 -1.84
N GLY A 120 5.27 13.10 -2.21
CA GLY A 120 4.03 13.06 -1.43
C GLY A 120 4.21 12.45 -0.05
N PHE A 121 4.98 11.36 0.03
CA PHE A 121 5.38 10.69 1.26
C PHE A 121 6.17 11.62 2.18
N MET A 122 7.19 12.31 1.66
CA MET A 122 7.99 13.25 2.46
C MET A 122 7.17 14.42 2.97
N LYS A 123 6.19 14.88 2.19
CA LYS A 123 5.34 16.03 2.55
C LYS A 123 4.27 15.68 3.58
N HIS A 124 3.64 14.51 3.46
CA HIS A 124 2.45 14.16 4.23
C HIS A 124 2.67 13.06 5.27
N GLY A 125 3.80 12.35 5.19
CA GLY A 125 4.08 11.16 5.99
C GLY A 125 3.16 9.99 5.67
N PRO A 126 3.43 8.81 6.27
CA PRO A 126 2.68 7.58 5.98
C PRO A 126 1.48 7.34 6.90
N ARG A 127 1.17 8.25 7.83
CA ARG A 127 0.20 8.00 8.90
C ARG A 127 -1.16 7.54 8.39
N LYS A 128 -1.73 8.26 7.42
CA LYS A 128 -3.04 7.94 6.84
C LYS A 128 -3.02 6.62 6.07
N ASP A 129 -1.92 6.37 5.35
CA ASP A 129 -1.75 5.16 4.56
C ASP A 129 -1.67 3.93 5.50
N LEU A 130 -0.91 4.04 6.60
CA LEU A 130 -0.85 2.98 7.63
C LEU A 130 -2.18 2.77 8.35
N GLU A 131 -2.92 3.84 8.66
CA GLU A 131 -4.27 3.76 9.24
C GLU A 131 -5.24 3.05 8.28
N THR A 132 -5.18 3.33 6.97
CA THR A 132 -5.97 2.59 5.98
C THR A 132 -5.57 1.12 5.95
N LEU A 133 -4.29 0.80 5.81
CA LEU A 133 -3.84 -0.61 5.76
C LEU A 133 -4.27 -1.38 7.01
N ALA A 134 -4.09 -0.79 8.20
CA ALA A 134 -4.54 -1.39 9.46
C ALA A 134 -6.05 -1.68 9.44
N ALA A 135 -6.87 -0.70 9.03
CA ALA A 135 -8.31 -0.86 8.99
C ALA A 135 -8.78 -1.99 8.07
N PHE A 136 -8.08 -2.26 6.97
CA PHE A 136 -8.37 -3.38 6.06
C PHE A 136 -7.85 -4.73 6.59
N LEU A 137 -6.75 -4.73 7.32
CA LEU A 137 -6.17 -5.94 7.91
C LEU A 137 -6.91 -6.40 9.17
N GLU A 138 -7.58 -5.48 9.86
CA GLU A 138 -8.27 -5.71 11.14
C GLU A 138 -9.80 -5.70 11.01
N ALA A 139 -10.32 -5.84 9.79
CA ALA A 139 -11.74 -5.80 9.47
C ALA A 139 -12.53 -7.07 9.88
N GLY A 140 -12.05 -7.83 10.87
CA GLY A 140 -12.66 -9.08 11.34
C GLY A 140 -12.80 -10.12 10.23
N GLU A 141 -14.02 -10.59 9.98
CA GLU A 141 -14.30 -11.59 8.93
C GLU A 141 -14.04 -11.08 7.50
N ARG A 142 -13.78 -9.78 7.32
CA ARG A 142 -13.53 -9.12 6.04
C ARG A 142 -12.07 -8.75 5.83
N SER A 143 -11.20 -9.21 6.73
CA SER A 143 -9.79 -8.86 6.75
C SER A 143 -9.07 -9.28 5.48
N TYR A 144 -8.13 -8.45 5.06
CA TYR A 144 -7.15 -8.79 4.04
C TYR A 144 -5.99 -9.58 4.66
N GLU A 145 -5.34 -10.44 3.88
CA GLU A 145 -4.20 -11.25 4.36
C GLU A 145 -2.90 -10.42 4.47
N ARG A 146 -2.69 -9.45 3.59
CA ARG A 146 -1.50 -8.59 3.55
C ARG A 146 -1.83 -7.14 3.17
N GLY A 147 -1.06 -6.23 3.75
CA GLY A 147 -1.05 -4.81 3.39
C GLY A 147 0.28 -4.45 2.74
N ILE A 148 0.25 -3.62 1.71
CA ILE A 148 1.45 -3.12 1.04
C ILE A 148 1.40 -1.60 0.99
N LEU A 149 2.43 -0.96 1.53
CA LEU A 149 2.73 0.45 1.25
C LEU A 149 3.78 0.51 0.15
N LEU A 150 3.36 0.88 -1.07
CA LEU A 150 4.24 1.05 -2.21
C LEU A 150 4.60 2.54 -2.36
N ILE A 151 5.88 2.86 -2.20
CA ILE A 151 6.39 4.21 -2.44
C ILE A 151 7.09 4.23 -3.79
N TYR A 152 6.86 5.24 -4.63
CA TYR A 152 7.50 5.32 -5.94
C TYR A 152 8.10 6.70 -6.23
N GLY A 153 9.09 6.73 -7.11
CA GLY A 153 9.75 7.94 -7.55
C GLY A 153 10.91 8.39 -6.67
N SER A 154 11.47 9.53 -7.04
CA SER A 154 12.66 10.14 -6.45
C SER A 154 12.39 11.58 -6.01
N LEU A 155 13.21 12.09 -5.08
CA LEU A 155 13.25 13.52 -4.73
C LEU A 155 14.00 14.36 -5.77
N VAL A 156 14.83 13.71 -6.58
CA VAL A 156 15.48 14.35 -7.71
C VAL A 156 14.46 14.47 -8.84
N PRO A 157 14.29 15.66 -9.45
CA PRO A 157 13.44 15.83 -10.62
C PRO A 157 13.80 14.78 -11.68
N HIS A 158 12.79 14.17 -12.30
CA HIS A 158 12.99 13.25 -13.42
C HIS A 158 13.48 14.06 -14.64
N ARG A 159 14.75 14.49 -14.63
CA ARG A 159 15.42 15.16 -15.75
C ARG A 159 16.35 14.14 -16.38
N HIS A 160 16.20 13.97 -17.69
CA HIS A 160 17.06 13.22 -18.61
C HIS A 160 18.01 12.18 -17.99
N HIS A 161 17.57 10.91 -17.97
CA HIS A 161 18.27 9.60 -17.89
C HIS A 161 19.66 9.39 -17.25
N HIS A 162 20.40 10.38 -16.77
CA HIS A 162 21.76 10.19 -16.28
C HIS A 162 22.13 11.24 -15.21
N GLU A 163 21.52 11.19 -14.02
CA GLU A 163 22.12 11.84 -12.86
C GLU A 163 22.09 10.93 -11.63
N VAL A 164 23.22 10.95 -10.93
CA VAL A 164 23.61 10.06 -9.85
C VAL A 164 22.59 10.11 -8.72
N TYR A 165 22.11 8.93 -8.35
CA TYR A 165 21.23 8.69 -7.22
C TYR A 165 21.85 9.26 -5.92
N ASP A 166 21.19 10.25 -5.31
CA ASP A 166 21.56 10.72 -3.98
C ASP A 166 21.17 9.66 -2.93
N GLN A 167 22.18 8.93 -2.46
CA GLN A 167 22.04 7.92 -1.41
C GLN A 167 21.52 8.48 -0.08
N GLN A 168 21.56 9.80 0.15
CA GLN A 168 21.11 10.43 1.40
C GLN A 168 19.59 10.57 1.50
N SER A 169 18.84 10.35 0.41
CA SER A 169 17.38 10.43 0.35
C SER A 169 16.69 9.05 0.27
N GLY A 170 17.45 7.98 0.52
CA GLY A 170 17.12 6.62 0.10
C GLY A 170 16.33 5.72 1.08
N PRO A 171 16.33 4.39 0.82
CA PRO A 171 15.51 3.40 1.51
C PRO A 171 15.59 3.42 3.05
N PRO A 172 16.76 3.64 3.68
CA PRO A 172 16.85 3.67 5.14
C PRO A 172 16.00 4.77 5.78
N ARG A 173 15.92 5.96 5.17
CA ARG A 173 15.10 7.08 5.68
C ARG A 173 13.62 6.81 5.52
N ILE A 174 13.23 6.25 4.38
CA ILE A 174 11.84 5.84 4.12
C ILE A 174 11.42 4.84 5.19
N ARG A 175 12.19 3.76 5.36
CA ARG A 175 11.90 2.71 6.34
C ARG A 175 11.84 3.26 7.76
N ALA A 176 12.81 4.06 8.17
CA ALA A 176 12.85 4.66 9.51
C ALA A 176 11.59 5.50 9.78
N ARG A 177 11.16 6.32 8.81
CA ARG A 177 9.98 7.17 8.96
C ARG A 177 8.68 6.36 9.05
N VAL A 178 8.57 5.28 8.29
CA VAL A 178 7.41 4.37 8.39
C VAL A 178 7.39 3.68 9.75
N LEU A 179 8.53 3.17 10.23
CA LEU A 179 8.62 2.52 11.54
C LEU A 179 8.31 3.48 12.69
N GLU A 180 8.86 4.70 12.67
CA GLU A 180 8.56 5.74 13.65
C GLU A 180 7.04 6.01 13.71
N THR A 181 6.41 6.17 12.55
CA THR A 181 4.96 6.41 12.48
C THR A 181 4.16 5.20 12.97
N ALA A 182 4.60 3.98 12.68
CA ALA A 182 4.00 2.75 13.16
C ALA A 182 4.08 2.64 14.69
N ASP A 183 5.21 3.02 15.28
CA ASP A 183 5.41 3.04 16.73
C ASP A 183 4.50 4.08 17.40
N GLU A 184 4.37 5.28 16.82
CA GLU A 184 3.43 6.30 17.30
C GLU A 184 1.97 5.85 17.24
N LEU A 185 1.59 5.09 16.21
CA LEU A 185 0.23 4.53 16.07
C LEU A 185 -0.02 3.39 17.08
N GLN A 186 0.99 2.59 17.39
CA GLN A 186 0.88 1.53 18.38
C GLN A 186 0.81 2.07 19.81
N ALA A 187 1.63 3.06 20.17
CA ALA A 187 1.61 3.65 21.51
C ALA A 187 0.24 4.29 21.87
N LYS A 188 -0.44 4.88 20.89
CA LYS A 188 -1.82 5.38 21.08
C LYS A 188 -2.82 4.26 21.36
N ALA A 189 -2.58 3.05 20.85
CA ALA A 189 -3.46 1.89 21.08
C ALA A 189 -3.42 1.41 22.53
N THR A 190 -2.23 1.42 23.15
CA THR A 190 -2.02 0.98 24.52
C THR A 190 -2.65 1.94 25.53
N ASP A 191 -2.51 3.25 25.31
CA ASP A 191 -3.06 4.29 26.19
C ASP A 191 -4.61 4.28 26.23
N GLU A 192 -5.26 3.98 25.09
CA GLU A 192 -6.73 3.85 25.02
C GLU A 192 -7.28 2.54 25.63
N GLY A 193 -6.42 1.53 25.81
CA GLY A 193 -6.77 0.23 26.38
C GLY A 193 -6.75 0.22 27.91
N GLU A 194 -5.79 0.91 28.53
CA GLU A 194 -5.66 0.94 30.00
C GLU A 194 -6.77 1.73 30.70
N THR A 195 -7.39 2.68 30.01
CA THR A 195 -8.48 3.52 30.56
C THR A 195 -9.86 2.85 30.58
N LYS A 196 -10.01 1.60 30.07
CA LYS A 196 -11.32 0.95 29.89
C LYS A 196 -11.52 -0.38 30.62
N ASN A 197 -10.81 -0.64 31.73
CA ASN A 197 -11.12 -1.78 32.59
C ASN A 197 -12.30 -1.49 33.53
N SER A 198 -13.53 -1.70 33.03
CA SER A 198 -14.73 -1.97 33.83
C SER A 198 -15.53 -3.11 33.18
N PRO A 199 -16.05 -4.09 33.94
CA PRO A 199 -16.57 -5.32 33.38
C PRO A 199 -18.01 -5.17 32.90
N GLN A 200 -18.23 -4.97 31.60
CA GLN A 200 -19.52 -5.26 30.97
C GLN A 200 -19.38 -5.87 29.56
N VAL A 201 -19.81 -7.14 29.48
CA VAL A 201 -20.36 -7.89 28.34
C VAL A 201 -19.74 -7.63 26.96
N ALA A 202 -18.93 -8.60 26.53
CA ALA A 202 -18.30 -8.69 25.22
C ALA A 202 -19.32 -8.60 24.07
N ARG A 203 -19.45 -7.40 23.51
CA ARG A 203 -19.77 -7.20 22.09
C ARG A 203 -18.50 -6.70 21.44
N HIS A 204 -18.02 -7.40 20.41
CA HIS A 204 -16.88 -7.01 19.59
C HIS A 204 -17.16 -5.61 19.00
N ARG A 205 -16.71 -4.57 19.72
CA ARG A 205 -16.77 -3.18 19.30
C ARG A 205 -15.39 -2.90 18.75
N PRO A 206 -15.22 -2.60 17.44
CA PRO A 206 -13.93 -2.18 16.94
C PRO A 206 -13.51 -0.96 17.75
N THR A 207 -12.30 -1.00 18.32
CA THR A 207 -11.67 0.15 18.96
C THR A 207 -11.64 1.30 17.95
N LYS A 208 -11.70 2.54 18.45
CA LYS A 208 -11.78 3.73 17.58
C LYS A 208 -10.51 3.87 16.72
N GLY A 209 -10.51 3.25 15.54
CA GLY A 209 -9.99 3.69 14.24
C GLY A 209 -8.55 4.20 14.04
N ASN A 210 -7.71 4.37 15.06
CA ASN A 210 -6.43 5.09 14.90
C ASN A 210 -5.21 4.33 15.47
N ALA A 211 -5.38 3.05 15.80
CA ALA A 211 -4.36 2.21 16.42
C ALA A 211 -3.84 1.17 15.42
N LEU A 212 -2.54 0.86 15.48
CA LEU A 212 -1.92 -0.18 14.65
C LEU A 212 -1.53 -1.36 15.56
N SER A 213 -2.19 -2.52 15.41
CA SER A 213 -1.86 -3.71 16.21
C SER A 213 -0.56 -4.38 15.75
N ASP A 214 0.06 -5.18 16.64
CA ASP A 214 1.22 -6.01 16.29
C ASP A 214 0.95 -6.95 15.11
N ASP A 215 -0.28 -7.43 15.00
CA ASP A 215 -0.67 -8.33 13.92
C ASP A 215 -0.74 -7.61 12.57
N ALA A 216 -1.31 -6.40 12.54
CA ALA A 216 -1.27 -5.56 11.35
C ALA A 216 0.18 -5.20 10.97
N ARG A 217 1.05 -4.89 11.95
CA ARG A 217 2.48 -4.57 11.69
C ARG A 217 3.21 -5.71 10.98
N ARG A 218 3.01 -6.96 11.41
CA ARG A 218 3.62 -8.14 10.77
C ARG A 218 3.09 -8.38 9.35
N ARG A 219 1.88 -7.94 9.06
CA ARG A 219 1.21 -8.14 7.76
C ARG A 219 1.37 -6.98 6.78
N ILE A 220 1.92 -5.83 7.21
CA ILE A 220 2.23 -4.70 6.34
C ILE A 220 3.68 -4.78 5.87
N SER A 221 3.88 -4.79 4.55
CA SER A 221 5.19 -4.68 3.89
C SER A 221 5.37 -3.29 3.28
N VAL A 222 6.60 -2.79 3.28
CA VAL A 222 6.96 -1.52 2.65
C VAL A 222 7.84 -1.79 1.43
N LEU A 223 7.38 -1.35 0.27
CA LEU A 223 8.09 -1.52 -0.99
C LEU A 223 8.45 -0.15 -1.56
N TRP A 224 9.56 -0.06 -2.29
CA TRP A 224 9.99 1.17 -2.91
C TRP A 224 10.44 0.99 -4.37
N HIS A 225 9.81 1.73 -5.29
CA HIS A 225 10.07 1.75 -6.72
C HIS A 225 10.77 3.06 -7.14
N PRO A 226 12.11 3.10 -7.15
CA PRO A 226 12.86 4.36 -7.35
C PRO A 226 12.69 4.98 -8.74
N HIS A 227 12.69 4.15 -9.79
CA HIS A 227 12.73 4.57 -11.19
C HIS A 227 12.05 3.55 -12.10
N VAL A 228 11.57 4.00 -13.26
CA VAL A 228 11.02 3.15 -14.33
C VAL A 228 11.93 1.96 -14.63
N GLY A 229 11.32 0.78 -14.79
CA GLY A 229 12.04 -0.45 -15.14
C GLY A 229 12.90 -1.05 -14.03
N GLN A 230 12.94 -0.46 -12.83
CA GLN A 230 13.68 -1.02 -11.70
C GLN A 230 12.80 -1.92 -10.83
N ASN A 231 13.40 -2.97 -10.27
CA ASN A 231 12.72 -3.83 -9.31
C ASN A 231 12.28 -3.04 -8.06
N LEU A 232 11.23 -3.53 -7.41
CA LEU A 232 10.84 -3.05 -6.09
C LEU A 232 11.92 -3.41 -5.05
N ASN A 233 12.40 -2.39 -4.34
CA ASN A 233 13.21 -2.58 -3.15
C ASN A 233 12.28 -2.98 -2.00
N ASP A 234 12.46 -4.19 -1.47
CA ASP A 234 11.76 -4.63 -0.26
C ASP A 234 12.41 -4.03 0.97
N LEU A 235 11.69 -3.14 1.66
CA LEU A 235 12.14 -2.53 2.89
C LEU A 235 11.70 -3.34 4.12
N GLY A 236 11.09 -4.50 3.90
CA GLY A 236 10.63 -5.43 4.92
C GLY A 236 9.26 -5.08 5.47
N THR A 237 8.86 -5.85 6.48
CA THR A 237 7.63 -5.61 7.24
C THR A 237 7.84 -4.53 8.30
N LEU A 238 6.74 -4.10 8.94
CA LEU A 238 6.80 -3.19 10.09
C LEU A 238 7.16 -3.90 11.40
N GLU A 239 7.52 -5.18 11.31
CA GLU A 239 8.08 -5.93 12.43
C GLU A 239 9.45 -5.35 12.78
N ARG A 240 9.69 -5.16 14.08
CA ARG A 240 11.03 -4.90 14.56
C ARG A 240 11.76 -6.23 14.58
N LEU A 241 12.81 -6.36 13.77
CA LEU A 241 13.82 -7.37 14.04
C LEU A 241 14.44 -7.03 15.40
N PRO A 242 14.60 -7.99 16.33
CA PRO A 242 15.31 -7.74 17.58
C PRO A 242 16.68 -7.14 17.25
N ILE A 243 17.02 -6.05 17.95
CA ILE A 243 18.36 -5.45 17.85
C ILE A 243 19.32 -6.50 18.38
N ALA A 244 20.19 -7.02 17.51
CA ALA A 244 21.23 -7.97 17.85
C ALA A 244 22.29 -7.34 18.77
#